data_AF-A0A3N5LQ20-F1
#
_entry.id   AF-A0A3N5LQ20-F1
#
_cell.length_a   1.000
_cell.length_b   1.000
_cell.length_c   1.000
_cell.angle_alpha   90.00
_cell.angle_beta   90.00
_cell.angle_gamma   90.00
#
_symmetry.space_group_name_H-M   'P 1'
#
loop_
_entity.id
_entity.type
_entity.pdbx_description
1 polymer ?
#
loop_
_entity_poly.entity_id
_entity_poly.type
_entity_poly.pdbx_seq_one_letter_code
_entity_poly.pdbx_strand_id
1 'polypeptide(L)'
;MSCIADLVKNTKRSSSIWVKDMDPSLDKFAWQKGYAAFSIGQSQVEQVKNYIRRQDRHHRRVSFQDQFREFLRRYRVDFDERYVWD
;
A
#
# COMPACT_ATOMS: atom_id res chain seq x y z
N MET A 1 -22.69 7.74 -1.68
CA MET A 1 -21.49 8.59 -1.57
C MET A 1 -20.31 7.65 -1.35
N SER A 2 -19.42 7.50 -2.34
CA SER A 2 -18.30 6.55 -2.24
C SER A 2 -17.12 7.22 -1.54
N CYS A 3 -16.53 6.55 -0.54
CA CYS A 3 -15.34 7.02 0.14
C CYS A 3 -14.08 6.27 -0.33
N ILE A 4 -12.90 6.70 0.13
CA ILE A 4 -11.62 6.03 -0.19
C ILE A 4 -11.64 4.56 0.25
N ALA A 5 -12.26 4.26 1.39
CA ALA A 5 -12.40 2.89 1.86
C ALA A 5 -13.20 2.02 0.89
N ASP A 6 -14.30 2.54 0.33
CA ASP A 6 -15.12 1.80 -0.65
C ASP A 6 -14.33 1.52 -1.93
N LEU A 7 -13.59 2.51 -2.42
CA LEU A 7 -12.75 2.37 -3.61
C LEU A 7 -11.71 1.26 -3.40
N VAL A 8 -10.92 1.35 -2.33
CA VAL A 8 -9.85 0.38 -2.05
C VAL A 8 -10.43 -1.01 -1.81
N LYS A 9 -11.54 -1.13 -1.07
CA LYS A 9 -12.24 -2.41 -0.85
C LYS A 9 -12.64 -3.05 -2.17
N ASN A 10 -13.28 -2.29 -3.05
CA ASN A 10 -13.76 -2.81 -4.34
C ASN A 10 -12.59 -3.19 -5.25
N THR A 11 -11.53 -2.38 -5.31
CA THR A 11 -10.31 -2.70 -6.09
C THR A 11 -9.63 -3.96 -5.57
N LYS A 12 -9.45 -4.12 -4.26
CA LYS A 12 -8.86 -5.33 -3.68
C LYS A 12 -9.72 -6.56 -3.95
N ARG A 13 -11.04 -6.44 -3.84
CA ARG A 13 -11.99 -7.54 -4.08
C ARG A 13 -11.96 -8.00 -5.53
N SER A 14 -12.13 -7.09 -6.48
CA SER A 14 -12.20 -7.44 -7.91
C SER A 14 -10.89 -8.04 -8.40
N SER A 15 -9.75 -7.45 -8.01
CA SER A 15 -8.43 -7.99 -8.35
C SER A 15 -8.14 -9.34 -7.70
N SER A 16 -8.61 -9.60 -6.47
CA SER A 16 -8.42 -10.92 -5.84
C SER A 16 -9.15 -12.03 -6.59
N ILE A 17 -10.37 -11.75 -7.07
CA ILE A 17 -11.13 -12.70 -7.90
C ILE A 17 -10.36 -12.94 -9.20
N TRP A 18 -10.02 -11.86 -9.90
CA TRP A 18 -9.31 -11.94 -11.17
C TRP A 18 -7.97 -12.68 -11.09
N VAL A 19 -7.17 -12.46 -10.04
CA VAL A 19 -5.89 -13.17 -9.84
C VAL A 19 -6.09 -14.67 -9.64
N LYS A 20 -7.12 -15.06 -8.89
CA LYS A 20 -7.44 -16.48 -8.63
C LYS A 20 -7.99 -17.18 -9.88
N ASP A 21 -8.70 -16.45 -10.72
CA ASP A 21 -9.22 -16.96 -11.98
C ASP A 21 -8.12 -17.18 -13.02
N MET A 22 -7.02 -16.42 -12.96
CA MET A 22 -5.90 -16.56 -13.90
C MET A 22 -5.06 -17.81 -13.67
N ASP A 23 -4.87 -18.21 -12.41
CA ASP A 23 -4.04 -19.36 -12.06
C ASP A 23 -4.59 -20.03 -10.78
N PRO A 24 -5.05 -21.30 -10.87
CA PRO A 24 -5.53 -22.06 -9.71
C PRO A 24 -4.49 -22.20 -8.58
N SER A 25 -3.19 -22.09 -8.88
CA SER A 25 -2.13 -22.10 -7.86
C SER A 25 -2.15 -20.86 -6.94
N LEU A 26 -2.89 -19.82 -7.33
CA LEU A 26 -3.06 -18.57 -6.58
C LEU A 26 -4.36 -18.54 -5.76
N ASP A 27 -5.02 -19.68 -5.53
CA ASP A 27 -6.27 -19.79 -4.74
C ASP A 27 -6.19 -19.10 -3.36
N LYS A 28 -5.01 -19.15 -2.74
CA LYS A 28 -4.67 -18.55 -1.44
C LYS A 28 -4.23 -17.09 -1.53
N PHE A 29 -4.14 -16.50 -2.72
CA PHE A 29 -3.80 -15.09 -2.87
C PHE A 29 -4.76 -14.23 -2.05
N ALA A 30 -4.19 -13.28 -1.30
CA ALA A 30 -4.91 -12.29 -0.55
C ALA A 30 -4.08 -11.01 -0.48
N TRP A 31 -4.76 -9.87 -0.57
CA TRP A 31 -4.14 -8.60 -0.23
C TRP A 31 -3.91 -8.50 1.27
N GLN A 32 -2.89 -7.71 1.66
CA GLN A 32 -2.75 -7.21 3.02
C GLN A 32 -4.08 -6.60 3.54
N LYS A 33 -4.37 -6.76 4.83
CA LYS A 33 -5.61 -6.26 5.46
C LYS A 33 -5.74 -4.74 5.32
N GLY A 34 -4.71 -4.01 5.70
CA GLY A 34 -4.69 -2.55 5.73
C GLY A 34 -4.43 -1.88 4.37
N TYR A 35 -4.61 -0.56 4.34
CA TYR A 35 -4.17 0.31 3.25
C TYR A 35 -3.78 1.67 3.84
N ALA A 36 -2.94 2.41 3.12
CA ALA A 36 -2.62 3.80 3.43
C ALA A 36 -3.08 4.71 2.30
N ALA A 37 -3.60 5.87 2.64
CA ALA A 37 -4.03 6.89 1.69
C ALA A 37 -3.45 8.24 2.14
N PHE A 38 -2.77 8.93 1.22
CA PHE A 38 -2.14 10.22 1.49
C PHE A 38 -2.60 11.23 0.45
N SER A 39 -3.05 12.40 0.92
CA SER A 39 -3.31 13.55 0.06
C SER A 39 -1.99 14.23 -0.30
N ILE A 40 -1.86 14.66 -1.55
CA ILE A 40 -0.70 15.41 -2.04
C ILE A 40 -1.16 16.68 -2.76
N GLY A 41 -0.34 17.72 -2.73
CA GLY A 41 -0.53 18.92 -3.55
C GLY A 41 -0.10 18.68 -5.00
N GLN A 42 -0.68 19.45 -5.92
CA GLN A 42 -0.38 19.34 -7.37
C GLN A 42 1.12 19.50 -7.68
N SER A 43 1.82 20.37 -6.96
CA SER A 43 3.27 20.58 -7.11
C SER A 43 4.10 19.35 -6.74
N GLN A 44 3.56 18.40 -5.99
CA GLN A 44 4.27 17.19 -5.55
C GLN A 44 4.11 16.02 -6.52
N VAL A 45 3.24 16.13 -7.55
CA VAL A 45 2.88 15.01 -8.44
C VAL A 45 4.11 14.40 -9.11
N GLU A 46 5.00 15.22 -9.70
CA GLU A 46 6.19 14.69 -10.38
C GLU A 46 7.20 14.08 -9.41
N GLN A 47 7.32 14.63 -8.20
CA GLN A 47 8.15 14.05 -7.15
C GLN A 47 7.63 12.66 -6.75
N VAL A 48 6.32 12.52 -6.55
CA VAL A 48 5.67 11.25 -6.16
C VAL A 48 5.77 10.22 -7.29
N LYS A 49 5.56 10.61 -8.55
CA LYS A 49 5.77 9.71 -9.70
C LYS A 49 7.19 9.18 -9.73
N ASN A 50 8.18 10.05 -9.56
CA ASN A 50 9.59 9.65 -9.55
C ASN A 50 9.95 8.77 -8.34
N TYR A 51 9.33 9.02 -7.19
CA TYR A 51 9.43 8.17 -6.01
C TYR A 51 8.90 6.75 -6.30
N ILE A 52 7.69 6.62 -6.86
CA ILE A 52 7.06 5.33 -7.20
C ILE A 52 7.91 4.55 -8.21
N ARG A 53 8.37 5.19 -9.30
CA ARG A 53 9.19 4.54 -10.34
C ARG A 53 10.49 3.94 -9.79
N ARG A 54 11.02 4.48 -8.69
CA ARG A 54 12.28 4.05 -8.08
C ARG A 54 12.09 3.05 -6.93
N GLN A 55 10.85 2.68 -6.60
CA GLN A 55 10.54 1.81 -5.45
C GLN A 55 11.20 0.43 -5.55
N ASP A 56 11.21 -0.22 -6.73
CA ASP A 56 11.88 -1.52 -6.90
C ASP A 56 13.34 -1.45 -6.45
N ARG A 57 14.10 -0.49 -6.98
CA ARG A 57 15.51 -0.30 -6.64
C ARG A 57 15.70 0.07 -5.17
N HIS A 58 14.83 0.89 -4.61
CA HIS A 58 14.88 1.30 -3.21
C HIS A 58 14.63 0.11 -2.27
N HIS A 59 13.65 -0.73 -2.57
CA HIS A 59 13.29 -1.89 -1.76
C HIS A 59 14.27 -3.06 -1.83
N ARG A 60 15.29 -2.98 -2.70
CA ARG A 60 16.48 -3.85 -2.61
C ARG A 60 17.36 -3.54 -1.39
N ARG A 61 17.20 -2.36 -0.78
CA ARG A 61 18.05 -1.89 0.33
C ARG A 61 17.26 -1.50 1.58
N VAL A 62 15.98 -1.18 1.44
CA VAL A 62 15.10 -0.73 2.52
C VAL A 62 13.86 -1.62 2.53
N SER A 63 13.55 -2.25 3.66
CA SER A 63 12.36 -3.09 3.74
C SER A 63 11.09 -2.25 3.66
N PHE A 64 9.97 -2.87 3.27
CA PHE A 64 8.66 -2.21 3.36
C PHE A 64 8.36 -1.72 4.79
N GLN A 65 8.68 -2.54 5.80
CA GLN A 65 8.42 -2.20 7.20
C GLN A 65 9.21 -0.96 7.63
N ASP A 66 10.48 -0.84 7.22
CA ASP A 66 11.31 0.34 7.53
C ASP A 66 10.73 1.61 6.92
N GLN A 67 10.35 1.54 5.64
CA GLN A 67 9.73 2.66 4.94
C GLN A 67 8.37 3.03 5.56
N PHE A 68 7.58 2.04 5.98
CA PHE A 68 6.30 2.26 6.62
C PHE A 68 6.46 2.96 7.99
N ARG A 69 7.41 2.50 8.82
CA ARG A 69 7.76 3.19 10.08
C ARG A 69 8.21 4.63 9.83
N GLU A 70 9.01 4.86 8.80
CA GLU A 70 9.43 6.22 8.41
C GLU A 70 8.22 7.09 8.06
N PHE A 71 7.26 6.57 7.31
CA PHE A 71 6.02 7.29 7.01
C PHE A 71 5.23 7.63 8.27
N LEU A 72 5.01 6.68 9.17
CA LEU A 72 4.27 6.91 10.41
C LEU A 72 4.94 8.01 11.26
N ARG A 73 6.27 7.94 11.42
CA ARG A 73 7.05 8.98 12.11
C ARG A 73 6.95 10.34 11.43
N ARG A 74 7.11 10.38 10.10
CA ARG A 74 7.06 11.63 9.31
C ARG A 74 5.71 12.32 9.42
N TYR A 75 4.63 11.55 9.46
CA TYR A 75 3.26 12.05 9.57
C TYR A 75 2.75 12.12 11.01
N ARG A 76 3.60 11.82 12.00
CA ARG A 76 3.26 11.83 13.44
C ARG A 76 2.04 10.97 13.77
N VAL A 77 1.97 9.81 13.13
CA VAL A 77 0.98 8.78 13.44
C VAL A 77 1.58 7.89 14.52
N ASP A 78 0.96 7.89 15.69
CA ASP A 78 1.35 6.98 16.77
C ASP A 78 1.00 5.55 16.38
N PHE A 79 1.92 4.63 16.65
CA PHE A 79 1.73 3.22 16.39
C PHE A 79 2.47 2.38 17.42
N ASP A 80 1.92 1.20 17.69
CA ASP A 80 2.54 0.19 18.51
C ASP A 80 3.09 -0.90 17.61
N GLU A 81 4.40 -1.09 17.65
CA GLU A 81 5.13 -2.07 16.85
C GLU A 81 4.58 -3.50 17.01
N ARG A 82 3.92 -3.81 18.14
CA ARG A 82 3.33 -5.11 18.43
C ARG A 82 2.07 -5.42 17.63
N TYR A 83 1.37 -4.39 17.12
CA TYR A 83 0.05 -4.53 16.49
C TYR A 83 -0.01 -4.05 15.05
N VAL A 84 1.09 -3.48 14.53
CA VAL A 84 1.08 -2.81 13.23
C VAL A 84 1.33 -3.76 12.04
N TRP A 85 1.59 -5.04 12.31
CA TRP A 85 1.97 -6.06 11.31
C TRP A 85 0.97 -7.22 11.14
N ASP A 86 -0.14 -7.23 11.89
CA ASP A 86 -1.13 -8.32 11.93
C ASP A 86 -2.28 -8.21 10.90
#